data_AF-A0A9X1FPP2-F1
#
_entry.id   AF-A0A9X1FPP2-F1
#
_cell.length_a   1.000
_cell.length_b   1.000
_cell.length_c   1.000
_cell.angle_alpha   90.00
_cell.angle_beta   90.00
_cell.angle_gamma   90.00
#
_symmetry.space_group_name_H-M   'P 1'
#
loop_
_entity.id
_entity.type
_entity.pdbx_description
1 polymer ?
#
loop_
_entity_poly.entity_id
_entity_poly.type
_entity_poly.pdbx_seq_one_letter_code
_entity_poly.pdbx_strand_id
1 'polypeptide(L)'
;MSATDGKITLAEAISWTGNWRGAPSTSARAFLIPLADLQGAVAEIQAQTDSPMVRAYLAIDGGVEKLVIVGTQKDKNGVYRDLLPAAGEAAGAGTNSIWDFTDPCPPKCDPSSPLN
;
A
#
# COMPACT_ATOMS: atom_id res chain seq x y z
N MET A 1 6.01 4.11 9.50
CA MET A 1 5.98 2.67 9.15
C MET A 1 5.22 1.87 10.20
N SER A 2 4.40 0.89 9.80
CA SER A 2 3.76 -0.06 10.73
C SER A 2 4.83 -0.93 11.42
N ALA A 3 4.60 -1.28 12.70
CA ALA A 3 5.54 -2.05 13.52
C ALA A 3 5.58 -3.56 13.20
N THR A 4 4.68 -4.06 12.35
CA THR A 4 4.48 -5.49 12.08
C THR A 4 4.98 -5.84 10.67
N ASP A 5 6.30 -5.83 10.47
CA ASP A 5 6.93 -6.04 9.16
C ASP A 5 6.23 -5.19 8.07
N GLY A 6 5.82 -3.96 8.45
CA GLY A 6 4.93 -2.97 7.81
C GLY A 6 3.70 -3.45 7.03
N LYS A 7 3.23 -4.66 7.33
CA LYS A 7 1.89 -5.09 6.95
C LYS A 7 0.85 -4.42 7.85
N ILE A 8 -0.35 -4.24 7.30
CA ILE A 8 -1.50 -3.72 8.02
C ILE A 8 -2.70 -4.64 7.87
N THR A 9 -3.65 -4.55 8.79
CA THR A 9 -4.91 -5.28 8.71
C THR A 9 -5.83 -4.66 7.67
N LEU A 10 -6.81 -5.44 7.19
CA LEU A 10 -7.86 -4.92 6.30
C LEU A 10 -8.65 -3.78 6.95
N ALA A 11 -8.89 -3.85 8.27
CA ALA A 11 -9.62 -2.83 9.01
C ALA A 11 -8.87 -1.48 9.01
N GLU A 12 -7.56 -1.50 9.26
CA GLU A 12 -6.70 -0.31 9.19
C GLU A 12 -6.69 0.27 7.77
N ALA A 13 -6.50 -0.57 6.75
CA ALA A 13 -6.50 -0.13 5.36
C ALA A 13 -7.82 0.54 4.94
N ILE A 14 -8.97 -0.02 5.35
CA ILE A 14 -10.29 0.57 5.10
C ILE A 14 -10.41 1.93 5.79
N SER A 15 -9.98 2.02 7.07
CA SER A 15 -10.03 3.25 7.84
C SER A 15 -9.18 4.35 7.20
N TRP A 16 -7.92 4.06 6.92
CA TRP A 16 -6.98 5.07 6.43
C TRP A 16 -7.28 5.55 5.01
N THR A 17 -7.68 4.63 4.11
CA THR A 17 -8.13 5.04 2.77
C THR A 17 -9.46 5.80 2.85
N GLY A 18 -10.30 5.48 3.84
CA GLY A 18 -11.51 6.25 4.16
C GLY A 18 -11.21 7.67 4.60
N ASN A 19 -10.22 7.86 5.47
CA ASN A 19 -9.78 9.18 5.93
C ASN A 19 -9.31 10.04 4.76
N TRP A 20 -8.51 9.48 3.84
CA TRP A 20 -8.08 10.19 2.64
C TRP A 20 -9.25 10.58 1.72
N ARG A 21 -10.23 9.68 1.52
CA ARG A 21 -11.42 10.02 0.71
C ARG A 21 -12.29 11.10 1.36
N GLY A 22 -12.37 11.13 2.69
CA GLY A 22 -13.15 12.13 3.44
C GLY A 22 -12.46 13.49 3.53
N ALA A 23 -11.14 13.51 3.63
CA ALA A 23 -10.32 14.71 3.71
C ALA A 23 -9.00 14.49 2.96
N PRO A 24 -9.00 14.64 1.61
CA PRO A 24 -7.80 14.42 0.83
C PRO A 24 -6.74 15.45 1.19
N SER A 25 -5.50 14.99 1.34
CA SER A 25 -4.33 15.83 1.51
C SER A 25 -3.50 15.86 0.21
N THR A 26 -2.73 16.92 0.06
CA THR A 26 -1.77 17.14 -1.03
C THR A 26 -0.39 17.48 -0.48
N SER A 27 -0.15 17.17 0.79
CA SER A 27 1.08 17.55 1.51
C SER A 27 2.25 16.65 1.11
N ALA A 28 1.98 15.36 0.86
CA ALA A 28 2.95 14.40 0.35
C ALA A 28 3.14 14.57 -1.17
N ARG A 29 4.38 14.82 -1.57
CA ARG A 29 4.81 14.92 -2.97
C ARG A 29 5.38 13.60 -3.50
N ALA A 30 5.96 12.82 -2.59
CA ALA A 30 6.55 11.53 -2.87
C ALA A 30 6.46 10.62 -1.66
N PHE A 31 6.69 9.33 -1.88
CA PHE A 31 6.71 8.29 -0.87
C PHE A 31 8.03 7.54 -0.94
N LEU A 32 8.74 7.46 0.18
CA LEU A 32 9.91 6.59 0.28
C LEU A 32 9.45 5.17 0.55
N ILE A 33 9.69 4.26 -0.39
CA ILE A 33 9.26 2.86 -0.32
C ILE A 33 10.49 1.97 -0.07
N PRO A 34 10.54 1.19 1.02
CA PRO A 34 11.64 0.24 1.22
C PRO A 34 11.59 -0.91 0.21
N LEU A 35 12.77 -1.37 -0.21
CA LEU A 35 12.90 -2.41 -1.24
C LEU A 35 12.29 -3.75 -0.81
N ALA A 36 12.50 -4.15 0.45
CA ALA A 36 12.02 -5.43 0.98
C ALA A 36 10.50 -5.57 0.86
N ASP A 37 9.78 -4.46 1.01
CA ASP A 37 8.32 -4.43 1.04
C ASP A 37 7.75 -4.46 -0.36
N LEU A 38 8.38 -3.72 -1.28
CA LEU A 38 8.07 -3.82 -2.69
C LEU A 38 8.33 -5.24 -3.20
N GLN A 39 9.43 -5.87 -2.78
CA GLN A 39 9.72 -7.27 -3.08
C GLN A 39 8.68 -8.22 -2.49
N GLY A 40 8.18 -7.95 -1.27
CA GLY A 40 7.08 -8.70 -0.66
C GLY A 40 5.80 -8.65 -1.48
N ALA A 41 5.36 -7.45 -1.87
CA ALA A 41 4.19 -7.27 -2.72
C ALA A 41 4.36 -7.91 -4.11
N VAL A 42 5.57 -7.83 -4.70
CA VAL A 42 5.89 -8.51 -5.96
C VAL A 42 5.87 -10.03 -5.78
N ALA A 43 6.41 -10.55 -4.68
CA ALA A 43 6.47 -11.99 -4.42
C ALA A 43 5.08 -12.63 -4.29
N GLU A 44 4.08 -11.88 -3.82
CA GLU A 44 2.67 -12.31 -3.76
C GLU A 44 2.06 -12.52 -5.16
N ILE A 45 2.48 -11.75 -6.15
CA ILE A 45 1.89 -11.76 -7.50
C ILE A 45 2.79 -12.36 -8.58
N GLN A 46 4.09 -12.58 -8.31
CA GLN A 46 5.08 -12.99 -9.31
C GLN A 46 4.74 -14.33 -9.99
N ALA A 47 3.97 -15.19 -9.32
CA ALA A 47 3.55 -16.48 -9.86
C ALA A 47 2.37 -16.37 -10.84
N GLN A 48 1.76 -15.20 -10.99
CA GLN A 48 0.66 -14.98 -11.92
C GLN A 48 1.18 -14.88 -13.36
N THR A 49 0.47 -15.52 -14.29
CA THR A 49 0.87 -15.60 -15.71
C THR A 49 0.33 -14.45 -16.57
N ASP A 50 -0.72 -13.77 -16.10
CA ASP A 50 -1.47 -12.75 -16.87
C ASP A 50 -1.17 -11.33 -16.38
N SER A 51 0.03 -10.83 -16.70
CA SER A 51 0.48 -9.45 -16.39
C SER A 51 0.29 -9.07 -14.92
N PRO A 52 1.15 -9.59 -14.00
CA PRO A 52 1.05 -9.28 -12.58
C PRO A 52 1.15 -7.77 -12.34
N MET A 53 0.18 -7.23 -11.59
CA MET A 53 0.15 -5.82 -11.22
C MET A 53 -0.13 -5.65 -9.72
N VAL A 54 0.42 -4.58 -9.17
CA VAL A 54 0.06 -4.06 -7.84
C VAL A 54 -0.80 -2.81 -8.01
N ARG A 55 -1.66 -2.55 -7.02
CA ARG A 55 -2.40 -1.28 -6.91
C ARG A 55 -1.92 -0.55 -5.67
N ALA A 56 -1.70 0.75 -5.81
CA ALA A 56 -1.37 1.64 -4.70
C ALA A 56 -2.57 2.57 -4.41
N TYR A 57 -2.92 2.71 -3.14
CA TYR A 57 -3.99 3.55 -2.62
C TYR A 57 -3.40 4.67 -1.76
N LEU A 58 -3.92 5.89 -1.91
CA LEU A 58 -3.63 6.97 -0.98
C LEU A 58 -4.44 6.79 0.30
N ALA A 59 -3.78 6.99 1.44
CA ALA A 59 -4.33 6.75 2.76
C ALA A 59 -3.84 7.83 3.74
N ILE A 60 -4.59 8.04 4.82
CA ILE A 60 -4.20 8.94 5.92
C ILE A 60 -4.36 8.21 7.26
N ASP A 61 -3.28 8.13 8.01
CA ASP A 61 -3.26 7.61 9.37
C ASP A 61 -2.83 8.71 10.33
N GLY A 62 -3.69 9.06 11.30
CA GLY A 62 -3.37 10.09 12.30
C GLY A 62 -2.97 11.46 11.71
N GLY A 63 -3.40 11.78 10.49
CA GLY A 63 -3.02 13.01 9.77
C GLY A 63 -1.73 12.90 8.94
N VAL A 64 -1.09 11.74 8.91
CA VAL A 64 0.09 11.46 8.08
C VAL A 64 -0.34 10.72 6.81
N GLU A 65 0.04 11.26 5.65
CA GLU A 65 -0.22 10.63 4.36
C GLU A 65 0.61 9.37 4.17
N LYS A 66 -0.02 8.37 3.57
CA LYS A 66 0.47 7.01 3.41
C LYS A 66 0.07 6.45 2.05
N LEU A 67 0.82 5.45 1.62
CA LEU A 67 0.57 4.70 0.40
C LEU A 67 0.40 3.22 0.79
N VAL A 68 -0.79 2.72 0.53
CA VAL A 68 -1.17 1.33 0.79
C VAL A 68 -1.06 0.54 -0.52
N ILE A 69 -0.21 -0.49 -0.56
CA ILE A 69 0.03 -1.30 -1.75
C ILE A 69 -0.62 -2.69 -1.57
N VAL A 70 -1.31 -3.15 -2.61
CA VAL A 70 -1.94 -4.48 -2.66
C VAL A 70 -1.61 -5.19 -3.97
N GLY A 71 -1.44 -6.50 -3.91
CA GLY A 71 -1.40 -7.34 -5.11
C GLY A 71 -2.76 -7.35 -5.81
N THR A 72 -2.78 -7.50 -7.13
CA THR A 72 -4.01 -7.66 -7.89
C THR A 72 -4.00 -8.94 -8.71
N GLN A 73 -5.18 -9.43 -9.08
CA GLN A 73 -5.37 -10.53 -10.00
C GLN A 73 -6.40 -10.15 -11.06
N LYS A 74 -6.09 -10.44 -12.32
CA LYS A 74 -7.00 -10.19 -13.44
C LYS A 74 -8.18 -11.17 -13.42
N ASP A 75 -9.41 -10.66 -13.37
CA ASP A 75 -10.61 -11.47 -13.50
C ASP A 75 -10.93 -11.83 -14.95
N LYS A 76 -11.91 -12.71 -15.16
CA LYS A 76 -12.34 -13.19 -16.49
C LYS A 76 -12.85 -12.06 -17.40
N ASN A 77 -13.24 -10.93 -16.83
CA ASN A 77 -13.71 -9.74 -17.56
C ASN A 77 -12.55 -8.75 -17.83
N GLY A 78 -11.32 -9.10 -17.45
CA GLY A 78 -10.14 -8.26 -17.59
C GLY A 78 -9.96 -7.21 -16.49
N VAL A 79 -10.77 -7.23 -15.43
CA VAL A 79 -10.67 -6.28 -14.31
C VAL A 79 -9.68 -6.80 -13.27
N TYR A 80 -8.72 -5.97 -12.88
CA TYR A 80 -7.78 -6.28 -11.81
C TYR A 80 -8.47 -6.14 -10.45
N ARG A 81 -8.70 -7.27 -9.78
CA ARG A 81 -9.29 -7.36 -8.44
C ARG A 81 -8.18 -7.39 -7.41
N ASP A 82 -8.39 -6.69 -6.30
CA ASP A 82 -7.39 -6.61 -5.24
C ASP A 82 -7.39 -7.90 -4.42
N LEU A 83 -6.19 -8.42 -4.17
CA LEU A 83 -5.96 -9.57 -3.32
C LEU A 83 -5.89 -9.07 -1.88
N LEU A 84 -7.01 -9.16 -1.17
CA LEU A 84 -7.13 -8.72 0.22
C LEU A 84 -7.13 -9.93 1.17
N PRO A 85 -6.60 -9.78 2.40
CA PRO A 85 -6.76 -10.78 3.46
C PRO A 85 -8.22 -10.87 3.92
N ALA A 86 -8.58 -11.95 4.61
CA ALA A 86 -9.93 -12.09 5.13
C ALA A 86 -10.19 -11.10 6.30
N ALA A 87 -11.45 -10.72 6.47
CA ALA A 87 -11.83 -9.79 7.52
C ALA A 87 -11.54 -10.38 8.92
N GLY A 88 -10.79 -9.65 9.74
CA GLY A 88 -10.38 -10.09 11.09
C GLY A 88 -9.08 -10.88 11.13
N GLU A 89 -8.42 -11.13 10.00
CA GLU A 89 -7.07 -11.69 10.00
C GLU A 89 -6.05 -10.67 10.51
N ALA A 90 -5.10 -11.16 11.31
CA ALA A 90 -3.95 -10.37 11.73
C ALA A 90 -3.09 -10.00 10.50
N ALA A 91 -2.42 -8.85 10.56
CA ALA A 91 -1.54 -8.39 9.50
C ALA A 91 -0.49 -9.47 9.16
N GLY A 92 -0.48 -9.92 7.91
CA GLY A 92 0.45 -10.94 7.42
C GLY A 92 0.13 -12.39 7.81
N ALA A 93 -1.02 -12.68 8.41
CA ALA A 93 -1.42 -14.04 8.77
C ALA A 93 -1.99 -14.86 7.60
N GLY A 94 -2.33 -14.22 6.48
CA GLY A 94 -2.90 -14.84 5.28
C GLY A 94 -1.94 -14.91 4.09
N THR A 95 -2.41 -15.47 2.98
CA THR A 95 -1.66 -15.52 1.70
C THR A 95 -1.58 -14.17 1.00
N ASN A 96 -2.51 -13.26 1.31
CA ASN A 96 -2.57 -11.92 0.76
C ASN A 96 -2.26 -10.93 1.88
N SER A 97 -1.41 -9.93 1.62
CA SER A 97 -1.09 -8.90 2.59
C SER A 97 -1.45 -7.52 2.05
N ILE A 98 -1.67 -6.58 2.98
CA ILE A 98 -1.78 -5.17 2.67
C ILE A 98 -0.51 -4.49 3.20
N TRP A 99 0.17 -3.75 2.33
CA TRP A 99 1.49 -3.20 2.59
C TRP A 99 1.39 -1.69 2.81
N ASP A 100 1.85 -1.16 3.96
CA ASP A 100 1.94 0.29 4.24
C ASP A 100 3.30 0.66 4.84
N PHE A 101 4.24 0.97 3.95
CA PHE A 101 5.65 1.17 4.30
C PHE A 101 6.18 2.53 3.88
N THR A 102 5.29 3.44 3.54
CA THR A 102 5.71 4.68 2.92
C THR A 102 5.80 5.80 3.93
N ASP A 103 6.95 6.45 3.96
CA ASP A 103 7.07 7.74 4.62
C ASP A 103 6.82 8.85 3.60
N PRO A 104 5.90 9.79 3.88
CA PRO A 104 5.63 10.90 2.99
C PRO A 104 6.82 11.87 2.96
N CYS A 105 7.02 12.50 1.81
CA CYS A 105 7.92 13.61 1.61
C CYS A 105 7.10 14.89 1.41
N PRO A 106 7.25 15.93 2.26
CA PRO A 106 8.12 16.03 3.46
C PRO A 106 7.61 15.24 4.68
N PRO A 107 8.49 14.81 5.63
CA PRO A 107 9.86 15.30 5.87
C PRO A 107 10.99 14.45 5.26
N LYS A 108 10.72 13.26 4.70
CA LYS A 108 11.76 12.35 4.18
C LYS A 108 12.20 12.64 2.74
N CYS A 109 12.04 13.88 2.29
CA CYS A 109 12.44 14.31 0.96
C CYS A 109 13.96 14.26 0.79
N ASP A 110 14.41 13.98 -0.44
CA ASP A 110 15.78 14.31 -0.85
C ASP A 110 15.88 15.83 -1.10
N PRO A 111 16.56 16.61 -0.23
CA PRO A 111 16.61 18.07 -0.36
C PRO A 111 17.30 18.55 -1.65
N SER A 112 17.99 17.67 -2.37
CA SER A 112 18.69 17.99 -3.62
C SER A 112 17.96 17.54 -4.89
N SER A 113 16.84 16.82 -4.77
CA SER A 113 16.14 16.27 -5.93
C SER A 113 15.35 17.35 -6.69
N PRO A 114 15.47 17.43 -8.04
CA PRO A 114 14.68 18.36 -8.86
C PRO A 114 13.20 17.96 -8.96
N LEU A 115 12.81 16.80 -8.41
CA LEU A 115 11.45 16.29 -8.40
C LEU A 115 10.63 16.76 -7.18
N ASN A 116 11.25 17.51 -6.26
CA ASN A 116 10.63 18.01 -5.03
C ASN A 116 10.03 19.40 -5.15
#